data_AF-A0A8K0NFV8-F1
#
_entry.id   AF-A0A8K0NFV8-F1
#
_cell.length_a   1.000
_cell.length_b   1.000
_cell.length_c   1.000
_cell.angle_alpha   90.00
_cell.angle_beta   90.00
_cell.angle_gamma   90.00
#
_symmetry.space_group_name_H-M   'P 1'
#
loop_
_entity.id
_entity.type
_entity.pdbx_description
1 polymer ?
#
loop_
_entity_poly.entity_id
_entity_poly.type
_entity_poly.pdbx_seq_one_letter_code
_entity_poly.pdbx_strand_id
1 'polypeptide(L)'
;MHPSRSLLLAWASTSAAVVSIPSAPGLDWQVPTPPSRDAFYVVPEDIAKASPGSILRHRRPPSPIGSGFETLELHASHQILYRTTDSEDKATATVLTVLIPPRANLSRVLSYQVAEDAASVDCAPS
;
A
#
# COMPACT_ATOMS: atom_id res chain seq x y z
N MET A 1 -83.30 -2.96 25.83
CA MET A 1 -82.67 -4.13 25.16
C MET A 1 -82.56 -3.76 23.69
N HIS A 2 -81.44 -3.67 22.97
CA HIS A 2 -80.03 -4.08 23.10
C HIS A 2 -79.19 -3.06 22.29
N PRO A 3 -77.87 -2.93 22.50
CA PRO A 3 -77.14 -1.67 22.27
C PRO A 3 -76.44 -1.54 20.90
N SER A 4 -76.21 -0.28 20.52
CA SER A 4 -75.44 0.18 19.36
C SER A 4 -73.93 -0.09 19.57
N ARG A 5 -73.26 -0.67 18.56
CA ARG A 5 -71.81 -0.96 18.56
C ARG A 5 -71.08 0.11 17.77
N SER A 6 -70.38 1.01 18.47
CA SER A 6 -69.40 1.93 17.87
C SER A 6 -68.09 1.19 17.60
N LEU A 7 -67.60 1.26 16.35
CA LEU A 7 -66.27 0.80 15.95
C LEU A 7 -65.28 1.97 16.07
N LEU A 8 -64.32 1.85 16.99
CA LEU A 8 -63.15 2.73 17.07
C LEU A 8 -62.01 2.09 16.27
N LEU A 9 -61.54 2.76 15.22
CA LEU A 9 -60.34 2.40 14.47
C LEU A 9 -59.11 2.93 15.21
N ALA A 10 -58.33 2.03 15.81
CA ALA A 10 -57.02 2.35 16.37
C ALA A 10 -55.98 2.43 15.26
N TRP A 11 -55.31 3.57 15.12
CA TRP A 11 -54.20 3.75 14.18
C TRP A 11 -52.92 3.23 14.85
N ALA A 12 -52.36 2.14 14.31
CA ALA A 12 -51.07 1.63 14.76
C ALA A 12 -49.95 2.40 14.06
N SER A 13 -49.24 3.26 14.81
CA SER A 13 -48.03 3.93 14.33
C SER A 13 -46.85 2.95 14.35
N THR A 14 -46.41 2.50 13.17
CA THR A 14 -45.18 1.71 13.02
C THR A 14 -43.96 2.64 13.02
N SER A 15 -43.24 2.70 14.13
CA SER A 15 -41.92 3.33 14.17
C SER A 15 -40.91 2.45 13.42
N ALA A 16 -40.42 2.93 12.28
CA ALA A 16 -39.32 2.29 11.56
C ALA A 16 -38.02 2.47 12.37
N ALA A 17 -37.48 1.39 12.92
CA ALA A 17 -36.15 1.40 13.52
C ALA A 17 -35.10 1.50 12.40
N VAL A 18 -34.30 2.56 12.42
CA VAL A 18 -33.20 2.74 11.47
C VAL A 18 -32.04 1.86 11.92
N VAL A 19 -31.81 0.76 11.21
CA VAL A 19 -30.67 -0.13 11.47
C VAL A 19 -29.46 0.44 10.74
N SER A 20 -28.50 0.98 11.50
CA SER A 20 -27.21 1.41 10.95
C SER A 20 -26.37 0.18 10.61
N ILE A 21 -26.09 -0.03 9.32
CA ILE A 21 -25.18 -1.08 8.88
C ILE A 21 -23.75 -0.61 9.22
N PRO A 22 -22.96 -1.36 10.02
CA PRO A 22 -21.56 -1.03 10.23
C PRO A 22 -20.84 -1.10 8.88
N SER A 23 -20.19 -0.01 8.49
CA SER A 23 -19.32 0.01 7.32
C SER A 23 -18.21 -1.03 7.52
N ALA A 24 -18.09 -1.99 6.60
CA ALA A 24 -16.94 -2.88 6.58
C ALA A 24 -15.66 -2.02 6.53
N PRO A 25 -14.56 -2.41 7.19
CA PRO A 25 -13.30 -1.70 7.06
C PRO A 25 -12.92 -1.71 5.58
N GLY A 26 -12.97 -0.53 4.94
CA GLY A 26 -12.49 -0.38 3.58
C GLY A 26 -10.99 -0.67 3.57
N LEU A 27 -10.55 -1.48 2.61
CA LEU A 27 -9.14 -1.47 2.23
C LEU A 27 -8.85 -0.06 1.72
N ASP A 28 -8.12 0.73 2.52
CA ASP A 28 -7.72 2.08 2.15
C ASP A 28 -6.64 1.98 1.06
N TRP A 29 -7.08 1.78 -0.17
CA TRP A 29 -6.25 1.83 -1.37
C TRP A 29 -5.87 3.29 -1.63
N GLN A 30 -4.98 3.83 -0.80
CA GLN A 30 -4.34 5.09 -1.09
C GLN A 30 -3.43 4.90 -2.30
N VAL A 31 -3.67 5.69 -3.35
CA VAL A 31 -2.76 5.78 -4.49
C VAL A 31 -1.45 6.36 -3.95
N PRO A 32 -0.32 5.65 -4.08
CA PRO A 32 0.97 6.16 -3.66
C PRO A 32 1.27 7.52 -4.31
N THR A 33 1.99 8.38 -3.59
CA THR A 33 2.63 9.54 -4.24
C THR A 33 3.60 9.00 -5.29
N PRO A 34 3.54 9.49 -6.54
CA PRO A 34 4.41 8.99 -7.60
C PRO A 34 5.89 9.27 -7.24
N PRO A 35 6.83 8.40 -7.63
CA PRO A 35 8.26 8.55 -7.38
C PRO A 35 8.82 9.95 -7.67
N SER A 36 8.41 10.57 -8.78
CA SER A 36 8.82 11.93 -9.18
C SER A 36 8.45 13.03 -8.18
N ARG A 37 7.52 12.75 -7.25
CA ARG A 37 7.01 13.68 -6.23
C ARG A 37 7.26 13.20 -4.80
N ASP A 38 7.96 12.09 -4.64
CA ASP A 38 8.22 11.48 -3.34
C ASP A 38 9.67 11.70 -2.92
N ALA A 39 9.86 12.44 -1.82
CA ALA A 39 11.17 12.74 -1.27
C ALA A 39 12.00 11.49 -0.93
N PHE A 40 11.35 10.33 -0.77
CA PHE A 40 12.05 9.05 -0.59
C PHE A 40 12.97 8.68 -1.75
N TYR A 41 12.68 9.13 -2.98
CA TYR A 41 13.47 8.85 -4.19
C TYR A 41 14.61 9.87 -4.44
N VAL A 42 14.70 10.95 -3.64
CA VAL A 42 15.70 12.01 -3.86
C VAL A 42 17.12 11.53 -3.50
N VAL A 43 18.04 11.55 -4.45
CA VAL A 43 19.46 11.22 -4.18
C VAL A 43 20.06 12.21 -3.17
N PRO A 44 20.62 11.76 -2.03
CA PRO A 44 21.30 12.64 -1.08
C PRO A 44 22.53 13.31 -1.69
N GLU A 45 22.79 14.58 -1.34
CA GLU A 45 23.93 15.33 -1.88
C GLU A 45 25.30 14.70 -1.55
N ASP A 46 25.41 14.06 -0.39
CA ASP A 46 26.66 13.45 0.08
C ASP A 46 26.78 11.96 -0.26
N ILE A 47 26.02 11.48 -1.24
CA ILE A 47 25.97 10.07 -1.64
C ILE A 47 27.33 9.47 -2.00
N ALA A 48 28.27 10.28 -2.49
CA ALA A 48 29.63 9.85 -2.81
C ALA A 48 30.40 9.30 -1.59
N LYS A 49 30.00 9.67 -0.36
CA LYS A 49 30.61 9.16 0.88
C LYS A 49 30.17 7.74 1.24
N ALA A 50 29.02 7.30 0.73
CA ALA A 50 28.49 5.96 0.99
C ALA A 50 29.09 4.93 0.03
N SER A 51 29.35 3.71 0.51
CA SER A 51 29.82 2.59 -0.31
C SER A 51 28.68 1.98 -1.14
N PRO A 52 28.97 1.37 -2.31
CA PRO A 52 27.98 0.58 -3.06
C PRO A 52 27.23 -0.41 -2.16
N GLY A 53 25.90 -0.44 -2.26
CA GLY A 53 25.02 -1.29 -1.45
C GLY A 53 24.63 -0.72 -0.08
N SER A 54 25.14 0.45 0.31
CA SER A 54 24.74 1.09 1.58
C SER A 54 23.25 1.43 1.57
N ILE A 55 22.55 1.07 2.64
CA ILE A 55 21.16 1.49 2.87
C ILE A 55 21.17 2.96 3.27
N LEU A 56 20.52 3.80 2.48
CA LEU A 56 20.42 5.24 2.70
C LEU A 56 19.14 5.61 3.44
N ARG A 57 18.01 5.02 3.03
CA ARG A 57 16.71 5.17 3.66
C ARG A 57 15.91 3.88 3.58
N HIS A 58 15.00 3.72 4.51
CA HIS A 58 14.13 2.56 4.63
C HIS A 58 12.74 2.99 5.08
N ARG A 59 11.71 2.38 4.49
CA ARG A 59 10.32 2.54 4.94
C ARG A 59 9.50 1.29 4.63
N ARG A 60 8.30 1.20 5.23
CA ARG A 60 7.25 0.33 4.67
C ARG A 60 6.71 0.96 3.38
N PRO A 61 6.34 0.16 2.37
CA PRO A 61 5.65 0.68 1.19
C PRO A 61 4.39 1.46 1.61
N PRO A 62 4.03 2.55 0.90
CA PRO A 62 2.89 3.40 1.26
C PRO A 62 1.52 2.71 1.07
N SER A 63 1.48 1.61 0.30
CA SER A 63 0.27 0.83 0.03
C SER A 63 0.57 -0.67 0.08
N PRO A 64 -0.44 -1.53 0.30
CA PRO A 64 -0.27 -2.99 0.23
C PRO A 64 0.28 -3.44 -1.12
N ILE A 65 1.19 -4.43 -1.11
CA ILE A 65 1.77 -5.00 -2.33
C ILE A 65 0.82 -6.05 -2.89
N GLY A 66 0.52 -5.99 -4.18
CA GLY A 66 -0.50 -6.84 -4.79
C GLY A 66 -0.63 -6.65 -6.30
N SER A 67 -1.56 -7.38 -6.90
CA SER A 67 -1.94 -7.24 -8.31
C SER A 67 -3.45 -7.09 -8.41
N GLY A 68 -3.91 -6.05 -9.11
CA GLY A 68 -5.34 -5.75 -9.20
C GLY A 68 -5.97 -5.52 -7.82
N PHE A 69 -6.93 -6.37 -7.45
CA PHE A 69 -7.62 -6.32 -6.15
C PHE A 69 -7.07 -7.30 -5.11
N GLU A 70 -6.03 -8.06 -5.45
CA GLU A 70 -5.44 -9.07 -4.56
C GLU A 70 -4.16 -8.55 -3.92
N THR A 71 -4.15 -8.52 -2.59
CA THR A 71 -2.94 -8.24 -1.81
C THR A 71 -2.15 -9.52 -1.59
N LEU A 72 -0.83 -9.46 -1.74
CA LEU A 72 0.06 -10.54 -1.37
C LEU A 72 0.11 -10.70 0.15
N GLU A 73 -0.06 -11.94 0.63
CA GLU A 73 0.15 -12.26 2.04
C GLU A 73 1.65 -12.22 2.37
N LEU A 74 2.07 -11.16 3.04
CA LEU A 74 3.46 -10.95 3.44
C LEU A 74 3.56 -10.80 4.95
N HIS A 75 4.61 -11.38 5.53
CA HIS A 75 4.98 -11.11 6.92
C HIS A 75 5.46 -9.66 7.08
N ALA A 76 6.24 -9.17 6.11
CA ALA A 76 6.67 -7.78 6.04
C ALA A 76 7.03 -7.39 4.60
N SER A 77 6.96 -6.10 4.31
CA SER A 77 7.48 -5.50 3.08
C SER A 77 8.23 -4.21 3.40
N HIS A 78 9.26 -3.94 2.60
CA HIS A 78 10.13 -2.79 2.78
C HIS A 78 10.48 -2.17 1.45
N GLN A 79 10.47 -0.85 1.36
CA GLN A 79 11.19 -0.11 0.33
C GLN A 79 12.52 0.36 0.92
N ILE A 80 13.59 0.16 0.17
CA ILE A 80 14.95 0.53 0.57
C ILE A 80 15.54 1.39 -0.55
N LEU A 81 15.89 2.63 -0.21
CA LEU A 81 16.77 3.44 -1.05
C LEU A 81 18.20 3.06 -0.71
N TYR A 82 18.95 2.61 -1.70
CA TYR A 82 20.35 2.21 -1.52
C TYR A 82 21.27 2.91 -2.52
N ARG A 83 22.53 3.09 -2.10
CA ARG A 83 23.57 3.66 -2.95
C ARG A 83 24.02 2.64 -3.99
N THR A 84 24.03 3.04 -5.26
CA THR A 84 24.53 2.26 -6.40
C THR A 84 25.50 3.10 -7.24
N THR A 85 25.91 2.58 -8.39
CA THR A 85 26.74 3.26 -9.39
C THR A 85 25.98 3.26 -10.72
N ASP A 86 25.96 4.38 -11.44
CA ASP A 86 25.34 4.48 -12.76
C ASP A 86 26.28 4.04 -13.90
N SER A 87 25.83 4.17 -15.16
CA SER A 87 26.60 3.80 -16.35
C SER A 87 27.79 4.71 -16.65
N GLU A 88 27.92 5.85 -15.96
CA GLU A 88 29.03 6.79 -16.06
C GLU A 88 29.98 6.69 -14.85
N ASP A 89 29.90 5.60 -14.08
CA ASP A 89 30.67 5.36 -12.85
C ASP A 89 30.44 6.40 -11.73
N LYS A 90 29.32 7.14 -11.76
CA LYS A 90 28.98 8.13 -10.72
C LYS A 90 28.14 7.50 -9.62
N ALA A 91 28.30 8.01 -8.40
CA ALA A 91 27.49 7.58 -7.26
C ALA A 91 26.05 8.09 -7.42
N THR A 92 25.08 7.18 -7.34
CA THR A 92 23.65 7.49 -7.39
C THR A 92 22.87 6.56 -6.46
N ALA A 93 21.55 6.72 -6.35
CA ALA A 93 20.69 5.83 -5.58
C ALA A 93 19.53 5.30 -6.41
N THR A 94 19.03 4.13 -6.02
CA THR A 94 17.77 3.59 -6.53
C THR A 94 17.01 2.88 -5.42
N VAL A 95 15.75 2.54 -5.66
CA VAL A 95 14.87 1.87 -4.70
C VAL A 95 14.67 0.41 -5.09
N LEU A 96 14.76 -0.48 -4.10
CA LEU A 96 14.28 -1.85 -4.23
C LEU A 96 13.16 -2.11 -3.22
N THR A 97 12.34 -3.11 -3.53
CA THR A 97 11.30 -3.61 -2.62
C THR A 97 11.68 -5.00 -2.12
N VAL A 98 11.77 -5.17 -0.81
CA VAL A 98 11.97 -6.46 -0.14
C VAL A 98 10.61 -6.99 0.29
N LEU A 99 10.32 -8.23 -0.09
CA LEU A 99 9.11 -8.94 0.30
C LEU A 99 9.51 -10.13 1.18
N ILE A 100 8.98 -10.19 2.40
CA ILE A 100 9.23 -11.28 3.35
C ILE A 100 7.95 -12.12 3.45
N PRO A 101 7.92 -13.34 2.87
CA PRO A 101 6.74 -14.19 2.97
C PRO A 101 6.56 -14.75 4.38
N PRO A 102 5.35 -15.24 4.73
CA PRO A 102 5.14 -16.00 5.95
C PRO A 102 6.08 -17.21 6.01
N ARG A 103 6.70 -17.44 7.18
CA ARG A 103 7.66 -18.55 7.39
C ARG A 103 8.86 -18.52 6.42
N ALA A 104 9.31 -17.32 6.04
CA ALA A 104 10.50 -17.15 5.20
C ALA A 104 11.74 -17.84 5.77
N ASN A 105 12.53 -18.47 4.90
CA ASN A 105 13.89 -18.87 5.25
C ASN A 105 14.83 -17.69 4.98
N LEU A 106 15.26 -17.01 6.06
CA LEU A 106 16.09 -15.80 5.99
C LEU A 106 17.54 -16.04 5.55
N SER A 107 17.96 -17.29 5.31
CA SER A 107 19.27 -17.60 4.70
C SER A 107 19.24 -17.68 3.17
N ARG A 108 18.07 -17.50 2.55
CA ARG A 108 17.89 -17.53 1.09
C ARG A 108 17.36 -16.20 0.59
N VAL A 109 17.86 -15.79 -0.56
CA VAL A 109 17.42 -14.57 -1.24
C VAL A 109 17.06 -14.92 -2.68
N LEU A 110 15.91 -14.45 -3.13
CA LEU A 110 15.52 -14.43 -4.54
C LEU A 110 15.58 -12.98 -5.01
N SER A 111 16.33 -12.73 -6.07
CA SER A 111 16.30 -11.46 -6.79
C SER A 111 15.36 -11.63 -7.98
N TYR A 112 14.28 -10.85 -8.01
CA TYR A 112 13.29 -10.88 -9.10
C TYR A 112 13.30 -9.54 -9.85
N GLN A 113 13.36 -9.62 -11.17
CA GLN A 113 13.38 -8.45 -12.05
C GLN A 113 12.02 -8.36 -12.74
N VAL A 114 11.32 -7.26 -12.51
CA VAL A 114 10.09 -6.95 -13.23
C VAL A 114 10.47 -6.53 -14.66
N ALA A 115 9.65 -6.92 -15.64
CA ALA A 115 9.76 -6.43 -17.01
C ALA A 115 9.25 -4.98 -17.09
N GLU A 116 9.98 -4.05 -16.51
CA GLU A 116 9.75 -2.61 -16.70
C GLU A 116 10.05 -2.24 -18.16
N ASP A 117 9.03 -1.74 -18.87
CA ASP A 117 9.10 -1.39 -20.29
C ASP A 117 8.71 0.08 -20.50
N ALA A 118 9.32 0.97 -19.70
CA ALA A 118 9.09 2.40 -19.73
C ALA A 118 10.35 3.17 -19.30
N ALA A 119 10.47 4.41 -19.78
CA ALA A 119 11.58 5.32 -19.47
C ALA A 119 11.12 6.49 -18.57
N SER A 120 10.30 6.21 -17.56
CA SER A 120 9.80 7.20 -16.61
C SER A 120 10.05 6.70 -15.19
N VAL A 121 10.52 7.58 -14.30
CA VAL A 121 10.72 7.25 -12.88
C VAL A 121 9.42 6.82 -12.20
N ASP A 122 8.27 7.29 -12.69
CA ASP A 122 6.96 6.95 -12.15
C ASP A 122 6.50 5.53 -12.55
N CYS A 123 7.25 4.86 -13.42
CA CYS A 123 7.03 3.46 -13.79
C CYS A 123 7.91 2.48 -12.98
N ALA A 124 8.73 3.00 -12.05
CA ALA A 124 9.60 2.18 -11.23
C ALA A 124 8.81 1.06 -10.53
N PRO A 125 9.34 -0.18 -10.47
CA PRO A 125 8.68 -1.31 -9.82
C PRO A 125 8.42 -1.14 -8.32
N SER A 126 9.14 -0.21 -7.69
CA SER A 126 9.18 -0.01 -6.24
C SER A 126 7.93 0.64 -5.69
#